data_AF-A0A921MQZ3-F1
#
_entry.id   AF-A0A921MQZ3-F1
#
_cell.length_a   1.000
_cell.length_b   1.000
_cell.length_c   1.000
_cell.angle_alpha   90.00
_cell.angle_beta   90.00
_cell.angle_gamma   90.00
#
_symmetry.space_group_name_H-M   'P 1'
#
loop_
_entity.id
_entity.type
_entity.pdbx_description
1 polymer ?
#
loop_
_entity_poly.entity_id
_entity_poly.type
_entity_poly.pdbx_seq_one_letter_code
_entity_poly.pdbx_strand_id
1 'polypeptide(L)' 'MEPEVLYRIALSRIKGMNKSLAQHIHETVESLELFFSLPENQLRELTGISGRMLQDDIRREAMQKARQEMEFIQ' A
#
# COMPACT_ATOMS: atom_id res chain seq x y z
N MET A 1 -0.28 1.87 -18.94
CA MET A 1 -0.22 2.54 -17.63
C MET A 1 0.43 1.58 -16.65
N GLU A 2 1.56 1.94 -16.07
CA GLU A 2 2.31 1.02 -15.20
C GLU A 2 1.51 0.79 -13.91
N PRO A 3 1.06 -0.44 -13.62
CA PRO A 3 0.36 -0.78 -12.37
C PRO A 3 1.11 -0.27 -11.14
N GLU A 4 2.43 -0.20 -11.24
CA GLU A 4 3.34 0.30 -10.23
C GLU A 4 3.04 1.74 -9.77
N VAL A 5 2.63 2.64 -10.66
CA VAL A 5 2.35 4.05 -10.28
C VAL A 5 1.11 4.14 -9.38
N LEU A 6 0.04 3.41 -9.71
CA LEU A 6 -1.19 3.38 -8.91
C LEU A 6 -0.90 2.93 -7.48
N TYR A 7 -0.17 1.82 -7.33
CA TYR A 7 0.14 1.27 -6.02
C TYR A 7 1.09 2.16 -5.21
N ARG A 8 2.01 2.87 -5.86
CA ARG A 8 2.88 3.87 -5.19
C ARG A 8 2.07 5.07 -4.69
N ILE A 9 1.12 5.56 -5.49
CA ILE A 9 0.19 6.61 -5.05
C ILE A 9 -0.63 6.11 -3.86
N ALA A 10 -1.23 4.91 -3.96
CA ALA A 10 -2.00 4.32 -2.87
C ALA A 10 -1.19 4.19 -1.57
N LEU A 11 0.04 3.69 -1.67
CA LEU A 11 0.94 3.56 -0.52
C LEU A 11 1.17 4.92 0.15
N SER A 12 1.37 5.98 -0.64
CA SER A 12 1.56 7.34 -0.14
C SER A 12 0.32 7.95 0.56
N ARG A 13 -0.88 7.43 0.26
CA ARG A 13 -2.14 7.92 0.87
C ARG A 13 -2.42 7.29 2.24
N ILE A 14 -1.68 6.27 2.66
CA ILE A 14 -1.87 5.62 3.96
C ILE A 14 -1.35 6.54 5.08
N LYS A 15 -2.22 6.85 6.04
CA LYS A 15 -1.85 7.68 7.19
C LYS A 15 -0.77 7.01 8.04
N GLY A 16 0.31 7.73 8.30
CA GLY A 16 1.47 7.23 9.04
C GLY A 16 2.48 6.47 8.17
N MET A 17 2.24 6.36 6.86
CA MET A 17 3.26 5.90 5.93
C MET A 17 4.38 6.94 5.82
N ASN A 18 5.61 6.51 6.11
CA ASN A 18 6.81 7.31 5.91
C ASN A 18 7.76 6.57 4.94
N LYS A 19 8.82 7.25 4.49
CA LYS A 19 9.76 6.68 3.52
C LYS A 19 10.41 5.39 4.00
N SER A 20 10.80 5.31 5.28
CA SER A 20 11.44 4.11 5.85
C SER A 20 10.48 2.92 5.85
N LEU A 21 9.22 3.13 6.20
CA LEU A 21 8.21 2.08 6.23
C LEU A 21 7.82 1.63 4.82
N ALA A 22 7.66 2.57 3.90
CA ALA A 22 7.41 2.27 2.50
C ALA A 22 8.56 1.45 1.88
N GLN A 23 9.81 1.81 2.19
CA GLN A 23 10.99 1.06 1.76
C GLN A 23 10.99 -0.36 2.35
N HIS A 24 10.75 -0.49 3.65
CA HIS A 24 10.66 -1.80 4.29
C HIS A 24 9.57 -2.68 3.69
N ILE A 25 8.39 -2.12 3.39
CA ILE A 25 7.33 -2.84 2.67
C ILE A 25 7.84 -3.29 1.31
N HIS A 26 8.42 -2.40 0.50
CA HIS A 26 8.99 -2.76 -0.80
C HIS A 26 10.05 -3.87 -0.75
N GLU A 27 10.83 -3.97 0.33
CA GLU A 27 11.86 -4.99 0.50
C GLU A 27 11.32 -6.33 1.02
N THR A 28 10.16 -6.32 1.70
CA THR A 28 9.59 -7.51 2.35
C THR A 28 8.45 -8.17 1.57
N VAL A 29 7.69 -7.40 0.78
CA VAL A 29 6.69 -7.93 -0.16
C VAL A 29 7.21 -7.84 -1.58
N GLU A 30 7.06 -8.93 -2.35
CA GLU A 30 7.58 -9.04 -3.72
C GLU A 30 7.04 -7.95 -4.66
N SER A 31 5.85 -7.42 -4.36
CA SER A 31 5.28 -6.27 -5.06
C SER A 31 4.31 -5.48 -4.18
N LEU A 32 4.11 -4.20 -4.50
CA LEU A 32 3.05 -3.41 -3.85
C LEU A 32 1.65 -3.91 -4.19
N GLU A 33 1.45 -4.55 -5.33
CA GLU A 33 0.18 -5.21 -5.65
C GLU A 33 -0.17 -6.30 -4.63
N LEU A 34 0.83 -7.11 -4.23
CA LEU A 34 0.67 -8.08 -3.16
C LEU A 34 0.37 -7.41 -1.82
N PHE A 35 1.01 -6.29 -1.51
CA PHE A 35 0.68 -5.50 -0.31
C PHE A 35 -0.81 -5.13 -0.23
N PHE A 36 -1.42 -4.76 -1.35
CA PHE A 36 -2.83 -4.35 -1.38
C PHE A 36 -3.83 -5.51 -1.50
N SER A 37 -3.39 -6.70 -1.88
CA SER A 37 -4.26 -7.88 -2.07
C SER A 37 -4.19 -8.90 -0.93
N LEU A 38 -3.07 -8.97 -0.20
CA LEU A 38 -2.90 -9.94 0.88
C LEU A 38 -3.70 -9.55 2.15
N PRO A 39 -4.20 -10.54 2.91
CA PRO A 39 -4.83 -10.30 4.22
C PRO A 39 -3.88 -9.66 5.24
N GLU A 40 -4.44 -8.92 6.21
CA GLU A 40 -3.68 -8.25 7.28
C GLU A 40 -2.73 -9.19 8.04
N ASN A 41 -3.21 -10.40 8.41
CA ASN A 41 -2.41 -11.37 9.15
C ASN A 41 -1.19 -11.84 8.35
N GLN A 42 -1.35 -12.10 7.05
CA GLN A 42 -0.25 -12.51 6.18
C GLN A 42 0.77 -11.38 6.01
N LEU A 43 0.31 -10.14 5.88
CA LEU A 43 1.22 -8.99 5.77
C LEU A 43 1.97 -8.73 7.07
N ARG A 44 1.34 -8.96 8.21
CA ARG A 44 2.04 -8.89 9.51
C ARG A 44 3.13 -9.96 9.60
N GLU A 45 2.87 -11.17 9.13
CA GLU A 45 3.86 -12.26 9.11
C GLU A 45 5.01 -11.98 8.15
N LEU A 46 4.73 -11.47 6.94
CA LEU A 46 5.75 -11.16 5.94
C LEU A 46 6.61 -9.95 6.29
N THR A 47 5.97 -8.88 6.78
CA THR A 47 6.65 -7.60 6.99
C THR A 47 7.13 -7.40 8.43
N GLY A 48 6.60 -8.15 9.40
CA GLY A 48 6.84 -7.90 10.83
C GLY A 48 6.22 -6.59 11.34
N ILE A 49 5.49 -5.84 10.51
CA ILE A 49 4.86 -4.58 10.90
C ILE A 49 3.61 -4.89 11.72
N SER A 50 3.44 -4.16 12.82
CA SER A 50 2.15 -4.07 13.51
C SER A 50 1.65 -2.63 13.45
N GLY A 51 0.42 -2.43 12.96
CA GLY A 51 -0.14 -1.09 12.85
C GLY A 51 -1.37 -1.02 11.96
N ARG A 52 -2.13 0.06 12.14
CA ARG A 52 -3.38 0.29 11.40
C ARG A 52 -3.20 0.35 9.87
N MET A 53 -1.98 0.63 9.38
CA MET A 53 -1.72 0.62 7.93
C MET A 53 -1.91 -0.75 7.26
N LEU A 54 -1.88 -1.84 8.05
CA LEU A 54 -2.14 -3.18 7.52
C LEU A 54 -3.62 -3.54 7.55
N GLN A 55 -4.49 -2.69 8.10
CA GLN A 55 -5.92 -2.96 8.11
C GLN A 55 -6.49 -2.83 6.70
N ASP A 56 -7.37 -3.75 6.35
CA ASP A 56 -7.94 -3.89 5.00
C ASP A 56 -8.77 -2.66 4.60
N ASP A 57 -9.52 -2.08 5.53
CA ASP A 57 -10.30 -0.85 5.32
C ASP A 57 -9.40 0.35 4.96
N ILE A 58 -8.30 0.55 5.69
CA ILE A 58 -7.32 1.61 5.44
C ILE A 58 -6.67 1.43 4.07
N ARG A 59 -6.27 0.20 3.73
CA ARG A 59 -5.66 -0.08 2.42
C ARG A 59 -6.65 0.10 1.27
N ARG A 60 -7.91 -0.32 1.44
CA ARG A 60 -8.98 -0.12 0.44
C ARG A 60 -9.27 1.36 0.21
N GLU A 61 -9.39 2.15 1.28
CA GLU A 61 -9.59 3.59 1.17
C GLU A 61 -8.42 4.26 0.41
N ALA A 62 -7.18 3.86 0.73
CA ALA A 62 -5.99 4.37 0.05
C ALA A 62 -5.99 4.03 -1.46
N MET A 63 -6.39 2.81 -1.83
CA MET A 63 -6.55 2.41 -3.23
C MET A 63 -7.64 3.18 -3.96
N GLN A 64 -8.77 3.45 -3.31
CA GLN A 64 -9.84 4.27 -3.90
C GLN A 64 -9.36 5.69 -4.20
N LYS A 65 -8.68 6.33 -3.23
CA LYS A 65 -8.09 7.67 -3.42
C LYS A 65 -7.04 7.69 -4.52
N ALA A 66 -6.23 6.65 -4.63
CA ALA A 66 -5.23 6.55 -5.70
C ALA A 66 -5.87 6.40 -7.08
N ARG A 67 -6.98 5.66 -7.20
CA ARG A 67 -7.72 5.56 -8.46
C ARG A 67 -8.30 6.91 -8.89
N GLN A 68 -8.88 7.66 -7.95
CA GLN A 68 -9.37 9.03 -8.21
C GLN A 68 -8.23 9.98 -8.64
N GLU A 69 -7.06 9.88 -8.01
CA GLU A 69 -5.90 10.67 -8.40
C GLU A 69 -5.42 10.31 -9.82
N MET A 70 -5.43 9.02 -10.17
CA MET A 70 -5.03 8.56 -11.50
C MET A 70 -5.96 9.09 -12.60
N GLU A 71 -7.23 9.32 -12.32
CA GLU A 71 -8.17 9.97 -13.26
C GLU A 71 -7.80 11.43 -13.54
N PHE A 72 -7.12 12.10 -12.62
CA PHE A 72 -6.70 13.50 -12.77
C PHE A 72 -5.36 13.66 -13.50
N ILE A 73 -4.46 12.69 -13.39
CA ILE A 73 -3.10 12.74 -13.94
C ILE A 73 -3.03 12.14 -15.37
N GLN A 74 -4.05 11.41 -15.81
CA GLN A 74 -4.13 10.78 -17.13
C GLN A 74 -4.59 11.70 -18.25
#